data_AF-A0A4R8DBY6-F1
#
_entry.id   AF-A0A4R8DBY6-F1
#
_cell.length_a   1.000
_cell.length_b   1.000
_cell.length_c   1.000
_cell.angle_alpha   90.00
_cell.angle_beta   90.00
_cell.angle_gamma   90.00
#
_symmetry.space_group_name_H-M   'P 1'
#
loop_
_entity.id
_entity.type
_entity.pdbx_description
1 polymer ?
#
loop_
_entity_poly.entity_id
_entity_poly.type
_entity_poly.pdbx_seq_one_letter_code
_entity_poly.pdbx_strand_id
1 'polypeptide(L)'
;MTTTPARARTDVPPTLRAATGLAEGTIRRLGLGLTVGTLAWAASIFAFSTVNEGVPERIGDLTGLAFQLGVFCLLAVQFRTRATGPSTVLLKVEAVILGIASVWSLLHGVLPSNLQDAAWLIPMDICWPLSMLGMMVIAIKIAVAGRWRGALRWWPLVAESWAIITVPCAVLIGDSVARWVGGFHLLIGYATLGALLALRPHLVQPQD
;
A
#
# COMPACT_ATOMS: atom_id res chain seq x y z
N MET A 1 41.45 -40.86 27.73
CA MET A 1 40.41 -39.85 27.45
C MET A 1 39.38 -40.50 26.54
N THR A 2 38.16 -40.72 27.02
CA THR A 2 37.07 -41.35 26.25
C THR A 2 36.15 -40.26 25.69
N THR A 3 36.08 -40.17 24.36
CA THR A 3 35.29 -39.19 23.59
C THR A 3 33.91 -39.73 23.24
N THR A 4 33.15 -40.19 24.23
CA THR A 4 31.79 -40.66 23.99
C THR A 4 30.84 -39.46 23.88
N PRO A 5 30.17 -39.24 22.73
CA PRO A 5 29.25 -38.12 22.57
C PRO A 5 28.04 -38.29 23.49
N ALA A 6 27.62 -37.18 24.11
CA ALA A 6 26.47 -37.17 25.01
C ALA A 6 25.19 -37.57 24.26
N ARG A 7 24.42 -38.49 24.85
CA ARG A 7 23.16 -39.00 24.29
C ARG A 7 22.13 -37.87 24.24
N ALA A 8 21.57 -37.59 23.07
CA ALA A 8 20.53 -36.58 22.92
C ALA A 8 19.30 -36.93 23.78
N ARG A 9 18.88 -35.99 24.62
CA ARG A 9 17.67 -36.11 25.44
C ARG A 9 16.43 -36.00 24.57
N THR A 10 15.68 -37.09 24.43
CA THR A 10 14.40 -37.16 23.69
C THR A 10 13.18 -37.02 24.61
N ASP A 11 13.41 -36.83 25.91
CA ASP A 11 12.41 -36.71 26.98
C ASP A 11 11.85 -35.29 27.13
N VAL A 12 12.37 -34.32 26.37
CA VAL A 12 11.88 -32.94 26.39
C VAL A 12 10.77 -32.79 25.34
N PRO A 13 9.52 -32.49 25.74
CA PRO A 13 8.47 -32.15 24.78
C PRO A 13 8.95 -30.99 23.90
N PRO A 14 8.74 -31.03 22.57
CA PRO A 14 9.14 -29.94 21.71
C PRO A 14 8.51 -28.65 22.25
N THR A 15 9.35 -27.66 22.57
CA THR A 15 8.89 -26.33 22.93
C THR A 15 8.11 -25.81 21.72
N LEU A 16 6.79 -25.75 21.84
CA LEU A 16 5.94 -25.08 20.85
C LEU A 16 6.37 -23.62 20.82
N ARG A 17 7.23 -23.26 19.86
CA ARG A 17 7.55 -21.87 19.59
C ARG A 17 6.23 -21.18 19.26
N ALA A 18 5.85 -20.21 20.08
CA ALA A 18 4.74 -19.32 19.75
C ALA A 18 5.06 -18.69 18.39
N ALA A 19 4.18 -18.90 17.41
CA ALA A 19 4.37 -18.37 16.06
C ALA A 19 4.46 -16.84 16.14
N THR A 20 5.68 -16.31 16.05
CA THR A 20 5.96 -14.87 16.08
C THR A 20 5.68 -14.27 14.71
N GLY A 21 4.40 -14.02 14.42
CA GLY A 21 3.99 -13.40 13.15
C GLY A 21 2.49 -13.09 13.08
N LEU A 22 2.10 -12.22 12.16
CA LEU A 22 0.68 -12.04 11.82
C LEU A 22 0.10 -13.37 11.33
N ALA A 23 -1.08 -13.72 11.85
CA ALA A 23 -1.87 -14.81 11.30
C ALA A 23 -2.10 -14.58 9.80
N GLU A 24 -1.93 -15.63 8.99
CA GLU A 24 -2.13 -15.53 7.53
C GLU A 24 -3.49 -14.93 7.19
N GLY A 25 -4.55 -15.32 7.91
CA GLY A 25 -5.90 -14.80 7.70
C GLY A 25 -6.00 -13.28 7.79
N THR A 26 -5.22 -12.64 8.67
CA THR A 26 -5.18 -11.18 8.77
C THR A 26 -4.48 -10.56 7.56
N ILE A 27 -3.35 -11.12 7.10
CA ILE A 27 -2.66 -10.67 5.88
C ILE A 27 -3.62 -10.78 4.69
N ARG A 28 -4.40 -11.86 4.62
CA ARG A 28 -5.37 -12.04 3.54
C ARG A 28 -6.45 -10.96 3.51
N ARG A 29 -7.05 -10.66 4.67
CA ARG A 29 -8.06 -9.61 4.80
C ARG A 29 -7.51 -8.23 4.44
N LEU A 30 -6.28 -7.93 4.88
CA LEU A 30 -5.61 -6.67 4.53
C LEU A 30 -5.30 -6.58 3.03
N GLY A 31 -4.84 -7.68 2.42
CA GLY A 31 -4.64 -7.77 0.98
C GLY A 31 -5.92 -7.53 0.18
N LEU A 32 -7.05 -8.13 0.61
CA LEU A 32 -8.36 -7.87 0.01
C LEU A 32 -8.82 -6.42 0.19
N GLY A 33 -8.57 -5.83 1.36
CA GLY A 33 -8.84 -4.41 1.61
C GLY A 33 -8.10 -3.49 0.62
N LEU A 34 -6.82 -3.77 0.37
CA LEU A 34 -6.04 -3.08 -0.67
C LEU A 34 -6.68 -3.26 -2.05
N THR A 35 -6.97 -4.50 -2.46
CA THR A 35 -7.58 -4.76 -3.78
C THR A 35 -8.90 -4.03 -3.95
N VAL A 36 -9.80 -4.08 -2.97
CA VAL A 36 -11.11 -3.41 -3.06
C VAL A 36 -10.97 -1.90 -3.16
N GLY A 37 -10.13 -1.28 -2.33
CA GLY A 37 -9.86 0.15 -2.41
C GLY A 37 -9.30 0.57 -3.77
N THR A 38 -8.33 -0.19 -4.29
CA THR A 38 -7.77 0.06 -5.62
C THR A 38 -8.80 -0.09 -6.73
N LEU A 39 -9.64 -1.13 -6.69
CA LEU A 39 -10.68 -1.33 -7.70
C LEU A 39 -11.70 -0.19 -7.70
N ALA A 40 -12.08 0.32 -6.52
CA ALA A 40 -12.99 1.45 -6.41
C ALA A 40 -12.43 2.72 -7.11
N TRP A 41 -11.16 3.05 -6.87
CA TRP A 41 -10.53 4.21 -7.49
C TRP A 41 -10.21 4.00 -8.98
N ALA A 42 -9.78 2.81 -9.38
CA ALA A 42 -9.60 2.48 -10.79
C ALA A 42 -10.91 2.62 -11.57
N ALA A 43 -12.04 2.18 -10.99
CA ALA A 43 -13.35 2.32 -11.61
C ALA A 43 -13.75 3.79 -11.78
N SER A 44 -13.47 4.67 -10.82
CA SER A 44 -13.76 6.10 -10.97
C SER A 44 -12.87 6.76 -12.03
N ILE A 45 -11.58 6.41 -12.09
CA ILE A 45 -10.69 6.86 -13.17
C ILE A 45 -11.23 6.41 -14.54
N PHE A 46 -11.64 5.15 -14.66
CA PHE A 46 -12.21 4.64 -15.92
C PHE A 46 -13.58 5.21 -16.27
N ALA A 47 -14.32 5.78 -15.32
CA ALA A 47 -15.60 6.43 -15.58
C ALA A 47 -15.43 7.92 -15.92
N PHE A 48 -14.60 8.63 -15.16
CA PHE A 48 -14.56 10.09 -15.14
C PHE A 48 -13.23 10.71 -15.60
N SER A 49 -12.10 10.02 -15.45
CA SER A 49 -10.70 10.54 -15.55
C SER A 49 -10.11 10.86 -14.17
N THR A 50 -8.84 11.28 -14.14
CA THR A 50 -8.09 11.68 -12.93
C THR A 50 -8.27 13.16 -12.56
N VAL A 51 -8.73 13.99 -13.49
CA VAL A 51 -9.00 15.42 -13.29
C VAL A 51 -10.45 15.66 -13.68
N ASN A 52 -11.24 16.18 -12.74
CA ASN A 52 -12.68 16.36 -12.88
C ASN A 52 -13.12 17.59 -12.08
N GLU A 53 -14.35 18.06 -12.33
CA GLU A 53 -14.99 19.12 -11.54
C GLU A 53 -16.36 18.67 -11.02
N GLY A 54 -16.78 19.16 -9.85
CA GLY A 54 -18.15 19.01 -9.36
C GLY A 54 -18.46 17.61 -8.81
N VAL A 55 -19.52 16.96 -9.29
CA VAL A 55 -19.93 15.63 -8.77
C VAL A 55 -18.92 14.52 -9.11
N PRO A 56 -18.41 14.41 -10.34
CA PRO A 56 -17.37 13.43 -10.67
C PRO A 56 -16.08 13.60 -9.84
N GLU A 57 -15.68 14.83 -9.53
CA GLU A 57 -14.54 15.14 -8.66
C GLU A 57 -14.73 14.56 -7.25
N ARG A 58 -15.89 14.83 -6.63
CA ARG A 58 -16.24 14.26 -5.31
C ARG A 58 -16.19 12.74 -5.31
N ILE A 59 -16.67 12.11 -6.38
CA ILE A 59 -16.60 10.65 -6.52
C ILE A 59 -15.13 10.21 -6.63
N GLY A 60 -14.32 10.93 -7.40
CA GLY A 60 -12.89 10.76 -7.50
C GLY A 60 -12.20 10.79 -6.13
N ASP A 61 -12.49 11.80 -5.31
CA ASP A 61 -11.88 11.96 -3.99
C ASP A 61 -12.31 10.87 -3.00
N LEU A 62 -13.61 10.53 -2.98
CA LEU A 62 -14.12 9.49 -2.07
C LEU A 62 -13.63 8.09 -2.46
N THR A 63 -13.48 7.82 -3.75
CA THR A 63 -12.88 6.56 -4.21
C THR A 63 -11.36 6.56 -4.04
N GLY A 64 -10.70 7.71 -4.19
CA GLY A 64 -9.30 7.92 -3.82
C GLY A 64 -9.06 7.67 -2.32
N LEU A 65 -9.99 8.10 -1.47
CA LEU A 65 -10.02 7.78 -0.05
C LEU A 65 -10.15 6.28 0.20
N ALA A 66 -11.05 5.60 -0.52
CA ALA A 66 -11.15 4.14 -0.44
C ALA A 66 -9.83 3.45 -0.80
N PHE A 67 -9.12 3.96 -1.82
CA PHE A 67 -7.79 3.48 -2.17
C PHE A 67 -6.76 3.77 -1.07
N GLN A 68 -6.74 4.96 -0.49
CA GLN A 68 -5.87 5.32 0.66
C GLN A 68 -6.07 4.39 1.85
N LEU A 69 -7.31 4.04 2.19
CA LEU A 69 -7.62 3.04 3.22
C LEU A 69 -7.09 1.65 2.85
N GLY A 70 -7.10 1.31 1.55
CA GLY A 70 -6.41 0.15 1.03
C GLY A 70 -4.88 0.21 1.24
N VAL A 71 -4.26 1.37 1.01
CA VAL A 71 -2.82 1.58 1.27
C VAL A 71 -2.51 1.51 2.77
N PHE A 72 -3.40 1.94 3.66
CA PHE A 72 -3.26 1.68 5.10
C PHE A 72 -3.27 0.19 5.42
N CYS A 73 -4.05 -0.63 4.71
CA CYS A 73 -3.99 -2.07 4.86
C CYS A 73 -2.62 -2.62 4.45
N LEU A 74 -2.03 -2.10 3.36
CA LEU A 74 -0.67 -2.44 2.93
C LEU A 74 0.38 -2.05 3.98
N LEU A 75 0.34 -0.80 4.48
CA LEU A 75 1.21 -0.33 5.56
C LEU A 75 1.09 -1.21 6.80
N ALA A 76 -0.12 -1.61 7.18
CA ALA A 76 -0.34 -2.52 8.31
C ALA A 76 0.37 -3.86 8.11
N VAL A 77 0.33 -4.45 6.92
CA VAL A 77 1.13 -5.65 6.60
C VAL A 77 2.62 -5.34 6.74
N GLN A 78 3.10 -4.27 6.10
CA GLN A 78 4.52 -3.90 6.11
C GLN A 78 5.07 -3.69 7.53
N PHE A 79 4.31 -3.02 8.40
CA PHE A 79 4.64 -2.81 9.81
C PHE A 79 4.81 -4.13 10.56
N ARG A 80 3.82 -5.00 10.42
CA ARG A 80 3.70 -6.22 11.21
C ARG A 80 4.64 -7.31 10.74
N THR A 81 4.99 -7.32 9.46
CA THR A 81 6.02 -8.21 8.90
C THR A 81 7.42 -7.62 8.98
N ARG A 82 7.58 -6.39 9.51
CA ARG A 82 8.83 -5.63 9.52
C ARG A 82 9.49 -5.60 8.13
N ALA A 83 8.68 -5.35 7.09
CA ALA A 83 9.09 -5.50 5.69
C ALA A 83 10.34 -4.66 5.34
N THR A 84 10.48 -3.50 5.98
CA THR A 84 11.58 -2.56 5.80
C THR A 84 12.73 -2.72 6.80
N GLY A 85 12.78 -3.81 7.58
CA GLY A 85 13.79 -4.01 8.63
C GLY A 85 13.31 -3.62 10.04
N PRO A 86 14.24 -3.51 11.02
CA PRO A 86 13.89 -3.40 12.44
C PRO A 86 13.29 -2.04 12.83
N SER A 87 13.71 -0.96 12.16
CA SER A 87 13.15 0.38 12.40
C SER A 87 11.82 0.53 11.68
N THR A 88 10.81 1.02 12.40
CA THR A 88 9.47 1.33 11.89
C THR A 88 9.25 2.82 11.66
N VAL A 89 10.27 3.66 11.83
CA VAL A 89 10.11 5.13 11.75
C VAL A 89 9.59 5.55 10.38
N LEU A 90 10.18 5.01 9.31
CA LEU A 90 9.76 5.28 7.93
C LEU A 90 8.26 4.99 7.73
N LEU A 91 7.79 3.82 8.19
CA LEU A 91 6.39 3.43 8.07
C LEU A 91 5.45 4.31 8.92
N LYS A 92 5.92 4.82 10.07
CA LYS A 92 5.14 5.73 10.93
C LYS A 92 4.99 7.11 10.31
N VAL A 93 6.08 7.65 9.79
CA VAL A 93 6.07 8.93 9.07
C VAL A 93 5.13 8.83 7.87
N GLU A 94 5.23 7.74 7.10
CA GLU A 94 4.34 7.50 5.97
C GLU A 94 2.87 7.43 6.38
N ALA A 95 2.55 6.68 7.44
CA ALA A 95 1.17 6.58 7.93
C ALA A 95 0.59 7.93 8.36
N VAL A 96 1.42 8.85 8.87
CA VAL A 96 0.99 10.22 9.22
C VAL A 96 0.73 11.03 7.96
N ILE A 97 1.66 11.02 7.00
CA ILE A 97 1.53 11.77 5.74
C ILE A 97 0.29 11.29 4.97
N LEU A 98 0.14 9.98 4.78
CA LEU A 98 -1.04 9.38 4.16
C LEU A 98 -2.32 9.70 4.95
N GLY A 99 -2.24 9.76 6.28
CA GLY A 99 -3.37 10.12 7.13
C GLY A 99 -3.86 11.54 6.87
N ILE A 100 -2.95 12.49 6.74
CA ILE A 100 -3.28 13.89 6.39
C ILE A 100 -3.91 13.95 4.99
N ALA A 101 -3.33 13.24 4.02
CA ALA A 101 -3.88 13.14 2.66
C ALA A 101 -5.29 12.51 2.64
N SER A 102 -5.54 11.54 3.52
CA SER A 102 -6.86 10.89 3.65
C SER A 102 -7.90 11.83 4.26
N VAL A 103 -7.51 12.62 5.27
CA VAL A 103 -8.38 13.66 5.82
C VAL A 103 -8.70 14.69 4.74
N TRP A 104 -7.72 15.10 3.94
CA TRP A 104 -7.97 16.01 2.81
C TRP A 104 -8.97 15.41 1.82
N SER A 105 -8.77 14.17 1.38
CA SER A 105 -9.65 13.50 0.41
C SER A 105 -11.08 13.35 0.95
N LEU A 106 -11.23 13.07 2.25
CA LEU A 106 -12.52 13.06 2.92
C LEU A 106 -13.17 14.45 2.91
N LEU A 107 -12.46 15.47 3.36
CA LEU A 107 -12.97 16.83 3.45
C LEU A 107 -13.35 17.37 2.06
N HIS A 108 -12.48 17.19 1.07
CA HIS A 108 -12.74 17.60 -0.31
C HIS A 108 -13.93 16.86 -0.91
N GLY A 109 -14.06 15.54 -0.66
CA GLY A 109 -15.18 14.76 -1.17
C GLY A 109 -16.56 15.11 -0.56
N VAL A 110 -16.61 15.59 0.69
CA VAL A 110 -17.89 15.82 1.41
C VAL A 110 -18.27 17.29 1.60
N LEU A 111 -17.30 18.20 1.66
CA LEU A 111 -17.59 19.61 1.93
C LEU A 111 -18.40 20.24 0.78
N PRO A 112 -19.22 21.27 1.06
CA PRO A 112 -19.83 22.12 0.02
C PRO A 112 -18.78 22.77 -0.88
N SER A 113 -19.12 23.06 -2.14
CA SER A 113 -18.17 23.57 -3.14
C SER A 113 -17.46 24.87 -2.72
N ASN A 114 -18.14 25.76 -2.01
CA ASN A 114 -17.53 26.99 -1.50
C ASN A 114 -16.44 26.77 -0.42
N LEU A 115 -16.31 25.54 0.10
CA LEU A 115 -15.30 25.15 1.07
C LEU A 115 -14.29 24.13 0.51
N GLN A 116 -14.54 23.55 -0.67
CA GLN A 116 -13.62 22.61 -1.33
C GLN A 116 -12.32 23.31 -1.75
N ASP A 117 -12.43 24.51 -2.33
CA ASP A 117 -11.30 25.32 -2.77
C ASP A 117 -10.71 26.23 -1.67
N ALA A 118 -11.04 25.96 -0.41
CA ALA A 118 -10.60 26.82 0.68
C ALA A 118 -9.08 26.74 0.85
N ALA A 119 -8.41 27.89 0.92
CA ALA A 119 -6.94 27.97 0.93
C ALA A 119 -6.27 27.18 2.08
N TRP A 120 -6.99 26.91 3.18
CA TRP A 120 -6.48 26.11 4.30
C TRP A 120 -6.41 24.60 4.01
N LEU A 121 -7.07 24.10 2.95
CA LEU A 121 -6.96 22.71 2.50
C LEU A 121 -5.71 22.46 1.63
N ILE A 122 -5.20 23.49 0.96
CA ILE A 122 -4.03 23.40 0.06
C ILE A 122 -2.80 22.74 0.73
N PRO A 123 -2.42 23.10 1.99
CA PRO A 123 -1.27 22.48 2.64
C PRO A 123 -1.45 20.97 2.92
N MET A 124 -2.69 20.46 2.91
CA MET A 124 -2.95 19.04 3.13
C MET A 124 -2.90 18.24 1.82
N ASP A 125 -3.25 18.88 0.70
CA ASP A 125 -3.19 18.27 -0.63
C ASP A 125 -1.77 17.78 -0.98
N ILE A 126 -0.74 18.55 -0.62
CA ILE A 126 0.67 18.17 -0.87
C ILE A 126 1.09 16.86 -0.18
N CYS A 127 0.38 16.43 0.87
CA CYS A 127 0.67 15.16 1.53
C CYS A 127 0.36 13.95 0.65
N TRP A 128 -0.52 14.09 -0.35
CA TRP A 128 -0.81 13.01 -1.28
C TRP A 128 0.39 12.64 -2.16
N PRO A 129 0.94 13.55 -3.02
CA PRO A 129 2.13 13.23 -3.81
C PRO A 129 3.34 12.92 -2.92
N LEU A 130 3.44 13.53 -1.75
CA LEU A 130 4.51 13.20 -0.79
C LEU A 130 4.41 11.76 -0.29
N SER A 131 3.20 11.28 0.03
CA SER A 131 2.95 9.89 0.42
C SER A 131 3.32 8.93 -0.71
N MET A 132 2.99 9.26 -1.96
CA MET A 132 3.36 8.40 -3.11
C MET A 132 4.88 8.24 -3.24
N LEU A 133 5.65 9.31 -3.00
CA LEU A 133 7.11 9.24 -2.96
C LEU A 133 7.61 8.43 -1.76
N GLY A 134 7.03 8.64 -0.58
CA GLY A 134 7.39 7.91 0.64
C GLY A 134 7.12 6.41 0.53
N MET A 135 5.98 6.02 -0.04
CA MET A 135 5.65 4.64 -0.36
C MET A 135 6.60 4.03 -1.40
N MET A 136 7.02 4.79 -2.43
CA MET A 136 8.07 4.33 -3.36
C MET A 136 9.39 4.04 -2.63
N VAL A 137 9.82 4.92 -1.72
CA VAL A 137 11.02 4.67 -0.89
C VAL A 137 10.85 3.41 -0.03
N ILE A 138 9.65 3.18 0.52
CA ILE A 138 9.32 1.95 1.25
C ILE A 138 9.42 0.73 0.32
N ALA A 139 8.86 0.78 -0.89
CA ALA A 139 8.92 -0.32 -1.84
C ALA A 139 10.35 -0.70 -2.24
N ILE A 140 11.20 0.29 -2.51
CA ILE A 140 12.64 0.08 -2.74
C ILE A 140 13.26 -0.62 -1.54
N LYS A 141 12.96 -0.14 -0.33
CA LYS A 141 13.51 -0.71 0.90
C LYS A 141 13.02 -2.14 1.13
N ILE A 142 11.77 -2.48 0.80
CA ILE A 142 11.25 -3.85 0.88
C ILE A 142 12.01 -4.76 -0.11
N ALA A 143 12.18 -4.31 -1.35
CA ALA A 143 12.89 -5.07 -2.38
C ALA A 143 14.35 -5.33 -2.00
N VAL A 144 15.04 -4.33 -1.43
CA VAL A 144 16.43 -4.45 -0.98
C VAL A 144 16.54 -5.30 0.29
N ALA A 145 15.67 -5.08 1.29
CA ALA A 145 15.71 -5.81 2.55
C ALA A 145 15.44 -7.32 2.39
N GLY A 146 14.75 -7.71 1.31
CA GLY A 146 14.55 -9.12 0.95
C GLY A 146 13.72 -9.93 1.96
N ARG A 147 13.00 -9.25 2.86
CA ARG A 147 12.16 -9.88 3.89
C ARG A 147 10.86 -10.44 3.31
N TRP A 148 10.34 -9.78 2.29
CA TRP A 148 9.28 -10.34 1.44
C TRP A 148 9.91 -11.17 0.33
N ARG A 149 9.22 -12.24 -0.06
CA ARG A 149 9.77 -13.29 -0.94
C ARG A 149 8.95 -13.44 -2.22
N GLY A 150 9.55 -14.11 -3.21
CA GLY A 150 8.91 -14.36 -4.51
C GLY A 150 8.46 -13.07 -5.21
N ALA A 151 7.31 -13.12 -5.88
CA ALA A 151 6.73 -11.95 -6.55
C ALA A 151 6.48 -10.78 -5.58
N LEU A 152 6.07 -11.08 -4.34
CA LEU A 152 5.76 -10.06 -3.33
C LEU A 152 6.99 -9.23 -2.92
N ARG A 153 8.22 -9.70 -3.16
CA ARG A 153 9.43 -8.89 -2.95
C ARG A 153 9.47 -7.65 -3.86
N TRP A 154 9.04 -7.79 -5.10
CA TRP A 154 9.24 -6.81 -6.16
C TRP A 154 7.95 -6.07 -6.54
N TRP A 155 6.79 -6.70 -6.33
CA TRP A 155 5.51 -6.12 -6.72
C TRP A 155 5.18 -4.76 -6.09
N PRO A 156 5.61 -4.44 -4.85
CA PRO A 156 5.48 -3.08 -4.34
C PRO A 156 6.12 -2.04 -5.28
N LEU A 157 7.28 -2.30 -5.90
CA LEU A 157 7.87 -1.35 -6.85
C LEU A 157 6.97 -1.11 -8.07
N VAL A 158 6.32 -2.16 -8.56
CA VAL A 158 5.36 -2.07 -9.67
C VAL A 158 4.09 -1.33 -9.24
N ALA A 159 3.67 -1.45 -7.98
CA ALA A 159 2.52 -0.72 -7.47
C ALA A 159 2.84 0.78 -7.30
N GLU A 160 3.93 1.09 -6.60
CA GLU A 160 4.32 2.46 -6.27
C GLU A 160 4.84 3.27 -7.48
N SER A 161 5.18 2.61 -8.60
CA SER A 161 5.59 3.32 -9.84
C SER A 161 4.44 4.08 -10.50
N TRP A 162 3.21 3.98 -9.98
CA TRP A 162 2.04 4.60 -10.57
C TRP A 162 2.22 6.10 -10.80
N ALA A 163 2.75 6.84 -9.83
CA ALA A 163 2.94 8.29 -9.96
C ALA A 163 3.97 8.61 -11.05
N ILE A 164 5.08 7.86 -11.03
CA ILE A 164 6.23 8.02 -11.92
C ILE A 164 5.84 7.72 -13.38
N ILE A 165 4.85 6.86 -13.60
CA ILE A 165 4.38 6.52 -14.95
C ILE A 165 3.21 7.42 -15.36
N THR A 166 2.19 7.53 -14.51
CA THR A 166 0.92 8.18 -14.86
C THR A 166 1.05 9.69 -14.95
N VAL A 167 1.79 10.34 -14.04
CA VAL A 167 1.93 11.80 -14.05
C VAL A 167 2.69 12.29 -15.28
N PRO A 168 3.86 11.71 -15.66
CA PRO A 168 4.49 12.07 -16.92
C PRO A 168 3.63 11.76 -18.14
N CYS A 169 2.86 10.67 -18.16
CA CYS A 169 1.90 10.42 -19.24
C CYS A 169 0.86 11.54 -19.37
N ALA A 170 0.33 12.04 -18.25
CA ALA A 170 -0.60 13.18 -18.26
C ALA A 170 0.07 14.44 -18.82
N VAL A 171 1.28 14.77 -18.35
CA VAL A 171 2.01 15.97 -18.77
C VAL A 171 2.44 15.91 -20.24
N LEU A 172 2.90 14.75 -20.73
CA LEU A 172 3.51 14.62 -22.05
C LEU A 172 2.54 14.22 -23.16
N ILE A 173 1.51 13.45 -22.82
CA ILE A 173 0.60 12.82 -23.80
C ILE A 173 -0.85 13.31 -23.61
N GLY A 174 -1.20 13.80 -22.42
CA GLY A 174 -2.50 14.35 -22.09
C GLY A 174 -3.41 13.38 -21.32
N ASP A 175 -4.43 13.96 -20.69
CA ASP A 175 -5.29 13.29 -19.70
C ASP A 175 -6.05 12.09 -20.25
N SER A 176 -6.45 12.12 -21.53
CA SER A 176 -7.18 11.01 -22.14
C SER A 176 -6.36 9.72 -22.16
N VAL A 177 -5.04 9.80 -22.39
CA VAL A 177 -4.16 8.62 -22.37
C VAL A 177 -3.79 8.28 -20.93
N ALA A 178 -3.51 9.29 -20.11
CA ALA A 178 -3.17 9.10 -18.70
C ALA A 178 -4.29 8.41 -17.90
N ARG A 179 -5.56 8.65 -18.23
CA ARG A 179 -6.71 7.92 -17.67
C ARG A 179 -6.57 6.41 -17.83
N TRP A 180 -6.28 5.95 -19.04
CA TRP A 180 -6.14 4.51 -19.31
C TRP A 180 -4.88 3.95 -18.67
N VAL A 181 -3.74 4.65 -18.82
CA VAL A 181 -2.46 4.25 -18.23
C VAL A 181 -2.59 4.13 -16.72
N GLY A 182 -3.12 5.16 -16.06
CA GLY A 182 -3.31 5.21 -14.61
C GLY A 182 -4.28 4.14 -14.12
N GLY A 183 -5.45 4.01 -14.75
CA GLY A 183 -6.43 2.99 -14.40
C GLY A 183 -5.87 1.56 -14.50
N PHE A 184 -5.24 1.22 -15.63
CA PHE A 184 -4.63 -0.11 -15.80
C PHE A 184 -3.43 -0.34 -14.87
N HIS A 185 -2.62 0.69 -14.63
CA HIS A 185 -1.49 0.59 -13.73
C HIS A 185 -1.95 0.35 -12.28
N LEU A 186 -3.09 0.88 -11.85
CA LEU A 186 -3.67 0.52 -10.55
C LEU A 186 -4.04 -0.97 -10.48
N LEU A 187 -4.64 -1.51 -11.54
CA LEU A 187 -5.01 -2.93 -11.61
C LEU A 187 -3.77 -3.84 -11.55
N ILE A 188 -2.77 -3.55 -12.38
CA ILE A 188 -1.52 -4.33 -12.46
C ILE A 188 -0.68 -4.16 -11.19
N GLY A 189 -0.64 -2.96 -10.65
CA GLY A 189 0.11 -2.61 -9.45
C GLY A 189 -0.60 -3.05 -8.17
N TYR A 190 -1.40 -2.16 -7.59
CA TYR A 190 -1.97 -2.35 -6.25
C TYR A 190 -3.04 -3.44 -6.18
N ALA A 191 -3.91 -3.58 -7.18
CA ALA A 191 -4.98 -4.59 -7.10
C ALA A 191 -4.38 -6.00 -7.14
N THR A 192 -3.39 -6.20 -8.01
CA THR A 192 -2.61 -7.46 -8.08
C THR A 192 -1.75 -7.66 -6.83
N LEU A 193 -1.12 -6.61 -6.29
CA LEU A 193 -0.38 -6.69 -5.01
C LEU A 193 -1.29 -7.19 -3.88
N GLY A 194 -2.48 -6.61 -3.73
CA GLY A 194 -3.47 -7.01 -2.73
C GLY A 194 -3.93 -8.46 -2.93
N ALA A 195 -4.17 -8.86 -4.18
CA ALA A 195 -4.53 -10.25 -4.51
C ALA A 195 -3.39 -11.22 -4.18
N LEU A 196 -2.13 -10.87 -4.48
CA LEU A 196 -0.97 -11.67 -4.13
C LEU A 196 -0.83 -11.83 -2.61
N LEU A 197 -1.02 -10.76 -1.83
CA LEU A 197 -1.05 -10.83 -0.36
C LEU A 197 -2.17 -11.76 0.14
N ALA A 198 -3.34 -11.72 -0.50
CA ALA A 198 -4.47 -12.59 -0.17
C ALA A 198 -4.28 -14.06 -0.55
N LEU A 199 -3.57 -14.35 -1.64
CA LEU A 199 -3.39 -15.70 -2.17
C LEU A 199 -2.11 -16.38 -1.66
N ARG A 200 -1.10 -15.60 -1.28
CA ARG A 200 0.24 -16.06 -0.89
C ARG A 200 0.77 -15.37 0.39
N PRO A 201 0.01 -15.31 1.49
CA PRO A 201 0.40 -14.58 2.70
C PRO A 201 1.69 -15.11 3.36
N HIS A 202 2.02 -16.39 3.20
CA HIS A 202 3.26 -16.98 3.71
C HIS A 202 4.51 -16.29 3.16
N LEU A 203 4.47 -15.68 1.96
CA LEU A 203 5.64 -15.03 1.35
C LEU A 203 6.10 -13.75 2.07
N VAL A 204 5.26 -13.17 2.94
CA VAL A 204 5.60 -11.97 3.72
C VAL A 204 5.82 -12.26 5.21
N GLN A 205 5.61 -13.51 5.65
CA GLN A 205 5.88 -13.88 7.03
C GLN A 205 7.40 -13.94 7.31
N PRO A 206 7.85 -13.44 8.47
CA PRO A 206 9.23 -13.65 8.91
C PRO A 206 9.55 -15.15 8.98
N GLN A 207 10.73 -15.53 8.53
CA GLN A 207 11.27 -16.87 8.82
C GLN A 207 12.16 -16.73 10.06
N ASP A 208 11.92 -17.59 11.05
CA ASP A 208 12.80 -17.76 12.21
C ASP A 208 14.12 -18.41 11.83
#